data_AF-A0A2I1HXJ6-F1
#
_entry.id   AF-A0A2I1HXJ6-F1
#
_cell.length_a   1.000
_cell.length_b   1.000
_cell.length_c   1.000
_cell.angle_alpha   90.00
_cell.angle_beta   90.00
_cell.angle_gamma   90.00
#
_symmetry.space_group_name_H-M   'P 1'
#
loop_
_entity.id
_entity.type
_entity.pdbx_description
1 polymer ?
#
loop_
_entity_poly.entity_id
_entity_poly.type
_entity_poly.pdbx_seq_one_letter_code
_entity_poly.pdbx_strand_id
1 'polypeptide(L)'
;EAAAIYCMENELPNYNLLSIGRTFIIIDCGGSTIDITTHKIVGNNPLQLSEVTELIRDFCGSTFIDDEFIKLLNEKFETRAIDLLKKNHYIKFRYIVFEFCQRVKKSFAGDDNTKF
;
A
#
# COMPACT_ATOMS: atom_id res chain seq x y z
N GLU A 1 -10.28 7.41 8.36
CA GLU A 1 -10.75 8.79 8.64
C GLU A 1 -9.63 9.83 8.65
N ALA A 2 -8.53 9.63 9.40
CA ALA A 2 -7.41 10.58 9.43
C ALA A 2 -6.80 10.91 8.04
N ALA A 3 -6.60 9.91 7.18
CA ALA A 3 -6.11 10.12 5.81
C ALA A 3 -7.07 11.00 4.98
N ALA A 4 -8.38 10.86 5.21
CA ALA A 4 -9.40 11.66 4.52
C ALA A 4 -9.35 13.11 4.91
N ILE A 5 -9.33 13.39 6.22
CA ILE A 5 -9.19 14.74 6.75
C ILE A 5 -7.89 15.39 6.25
N TYR A 6 -6.77 14.66 6.30
CA TYR A 6 -5.49 15.16 5.81
C TYR A 6 -5.52 15.53 4.33
N CYS A 7 -5.96 14.62 3.45
CA CYS A 7 -6.08 14.87 2.02
C CYS A 7 -7.00 16.06 1.74
N MET A 8 -8.07 16.22 2.51
CA MET A 8 -8.98 17.33 2.32
C MET A 8 -8.41 18.69 2.71
N GLU A 9 -7.72 18.77 3.85
CA GLU A 9 -7.20 20.03 4.35
C GLU A 9 -5.94 20.46 3.58
N ASN A 10 -5.17 19.51 3.05
CA ASN A 10 -3.83 19.78 2.52
C ASN A 10 -3.70 19.52 1.01
N GLU A 11 -4.44 18.57 0.43
CA GLU A 11 -4.28 18.16 -0.97
C GLU A 11 -5.40 18.68 -1.88
N LEU A 12 -6.66 18.46 -1.53
CA LEU A 12 -7.81 18.88 -2.34
C LEU A 12 -7.85 20.39 -2.70
N PRO A 13 -7.41 21.33 -1.83
CA PRO A 13 -7.34 22.74 -2.20
C PRO A 13 -6.36 22.99 -3.36
N ASN A 14 -5.23 22.28 -3.40
CA ASN A 14 -4.20 22.45 -4.43
C ASN A 14 -4.70 22.10 -5.84
N TYR A 15 -5.71 21.24 -5.91
CA TYR A 15 -6.32 20.79 -7.17
C TYR A 15 -7.68 21.46 -7.46
N ASN A 16 -8.09 22.48 -6.68
CA ASN A 16 -9.40 23.12 -6.76
C ASN A 16 -10.57 22.13 -6.65
N LEU A 17 -10.42 21.08 -5.84
CA LEU A 17 -11.38 19.97 -5.76
C LEU A 17 -12.50 20.17 -4.73
N LEU A 18 -12.51 21.28 -3.98
CA LEU A 18 -13.42 21.53 -2.84
C LEU A 18 -14.87 21.97 -3.16
N SER A 19 -15.43 21.62 -4.31
CA SER A 19 -16.81 22.02 -4.62
C SER A 19 -17.83 21.08 -3.98
N ILE A 20 -18.86 21.66 -3.34
CA ILE A 20 -19.99 20.91 -2.79
C ILE A 20 -20.61 20.02 -3.88
N GLY A 21 -20.97 18.80 -3.49
CA GLY A 21 -21.55 17.79 -4.38
C GLY A 21 -20.54 16.86 -5.02
N ARG A 22 -19.23 17.19 -5.00
CA ARG A 22 -18.19 16.28 -5.50
C ARG A 22 -18.02 15.07 -4.60
N THR A 23 -17.76 13.94 -5.24
CA THR A 23 -17.44 12.67 -4.59
C THR A 23 -16.01 12.29 -4.96
N PHE A 24 -15.27 11.81 -3.98
CA PHE A 24 -13.92 11.30 -4.17
C PHE A 24 -13.75 9.98 -3.39
N ILE A 25 -12.78 9.20 -3.84
CA ILE A 25 -12.42 7.93 -3.22
C ILE A 25 -11.00 8.09 -2.66
N ILE A 26 -10.79 7.58 -1.45
CA ILE A 26 -9.46 7.45 -0.86
C ILE A 26 -9.15 5.97 -0.78
N ILE A 27 -7.97 5.63 -1.31
CA ILE A 27 -7.44 4.28 -1.31
C ILE A 27 -6.15 4.31 -0.49
N ASP A 28 -6.18 3.71 0.70
CA ASP A 28 -5.01 3.54 1.56
C ASP A 28 -4.42 2.14 1.33
N CYS A 29 -3.35 2.09 0.54
CA CYS A 29 -2.66 0.87 0.15
C CYS A 29 -1.55 0.52 1.14
N GLY A 30 -1.93 -0.07 2.28
CA GLY A 30 -1.01 -0.44 3.34
C GLY A 30 -0.15 -1.68 3.05
N GLY A 31 0.59 -2.09 4.08
CA GLY A 31 1.36 -3.34 4.08
C GLY A 31 0.46 -4.57 4.06
N SER A 32 -0.48 -4.65 4.99
CA SER A 32 -1.34 -5.83 5.14
C SER A 32 -2.70 -5.67 4.47
N THR A 33 -3.27 -4.47 4.50
CA THR A 33 -4.63 -4.20 4.02
C THR A 33 -4.64 -3.10 2.98
N ILE A 34 -5.65 -3.15 2.11
CA ILE A 34 -6.06 -2.01 1.30
C ILE A 34 -7.43 -1.57 1.81
N ASP A 35 -7.53 -0.30 2.18
CA ASP A 35 -8.75 0.31 2.70
C ASP A 35 -9.27 1.35 1.69
N ILE A 36 -10.53 1.22 1.28
CA ILE A 36 -11.21 2.12 0.34
C ILE A 36 -12.36 2.79 1.06
N THR A 37 -12.40 4.13 1.01
CA THR A 37 -13.50 4.93 1.53
C THR A 37 -13.98 5.93 0.48
N THR A 38 -15.29 6.12 0.39
CA THR A 38 -15.91 7.07 -0.56
C THR A 38 -16.54 8.21 0.20
N HIS A 39 -16.14 9.44 -0.11
CA HIS A 39 -16.59 10.64 0.58
C HIS A 39 -17.21 11.62 -0.39
N LYS A 40 -18.26 12.31 0.05
CA LYS A 40 -18.88 13.42 -0.69
C LYS A 40 -18.76 14.71 0.10
N ILE A 41 -18.39 15.78 -0.58
CA ILE A 41 -18.33 17.13 -0.01
C ILE A 41 -19.76 17.65 0.11
N VAL A 42 -20.22 17.87 1.34
CA VAL A 42 -21.58 18.37 1.63
C VAL A 42 -21.58 19.80 2.16
N GLY A 43 -20.42 20.34 2.55
CA GLY A 43 -20.22 21.74 2.92
C GLY A 43 -18.77 22.13 2.74
N ASN A 44 -18.48 23.41 2.53
CA ASN A 44 -17.11 23.90 2.23
C ASN A 44 -16.66 25.11 3.09
N ASN A 45 -17.44 25.50 4.12
CA ASN A 45 -17.07 26.50 5.14
C ASN A 45 -17.97 26.36 6.39
N PRO A 46 -17.62 25.49 7.37
CA PRO A 46 -16.47 24.59 7.37
C PRO A 46 -16.65 23.43 6.38
N LEU A 47 -15.54 22.82 5.98
CA LEU A 47 -15.53 21.66 5.10
C LEU A 47 -16.20 20.47 5.80
N GLN A 48 -17.18 19.84 5.15
CA GLN A 48 -17.97 18.75 5.70
C GLN A 48 -18.04 17.60 4.69
N LEU A 49 -17.85 16.38 5.19
CA LEU A 49 -18.02 15.16 4.42
C LEU A 49 -19.23 14.37 4.88
N SER A 50 -19.84 13.67 3.93
CA SER A 50 -20.61 12.48 4.19
C SER A 50 -19.90 11.27 3.61
N GLU A 51 -19.76 10.21 4.40
CA GLU A 51 -19.39 8.89 3.88
C GLU A 51 -20.53 8.38 2.98
N VAL A 52 -20.18 7.98 1.75
CA VAL A 52 -21.15 7.53 0.73
C VAL A 52 -21.33 6.02 0.81
N THR A 53 -20.27 5.29 1.13
CA THR A 53 -20.23 3.84 1.25
C THR A 53 -19.45 3.49 2.49
N GLU A 54 -19.87 2.45 3.20
CA GLU A 54 -19.08 1.85 4.28
C GLU A 54 -17.65 1.52 3.80
N LEU A 55 -16.69 1.63 4.71
CA LEU A 55 -15.30 1.18 4.51
C LEU A 55 -15.25 -0.20 3.85
N ILE A 56 -14.61 -0.26 2.69
CA ILE A 56 -14.25 -1.52 2.04
C ILE A 56 -12.80 -1.83 2.43
N ARG A 57 -12.58 -3.01 3.00
CA ARG A 57 -11.25 -3.47 3.41
C ARG A 57 -11.00 -4.87 2.90
N ASP A 58 -9.79 -5.11 2.42
CA ASP A 58 -9.31 -6.46 2.12
C ASP A 58 -7.84 -6.64 2.50
N PHE A 59 -7.44 -7.89 2.73
CA PHE A 59 -6.07 -8.29 3.06
C PHE A 59 -5.26 -8.52 1.78
N CYS A 60 -5.11 -7.48 0.97
CA CYS A 60 -4.39 -7.52 -0.31
C CYS A 60 -3.29 -6.46 -0.39
N GLY A 61 -2.74 -6.08 0.77
CA GLY A 61 -1.68 -5.09 0.86
C GLY A 61 -0.34 -5.57 0.29
N SER A 62 0.65 -4.68 0.35
CA SER A 62 1.96 -4.94 -0.27
C SER A 62 2.71 -6.15 0.27
N THR A 63 2.36 -6.75 1.42
CA THR A 63 2.96 -8.00 1.92
C THR A 63 2.81 -9.16 0.93
N PHE A 64 1.78 -9.15 0.08
CA PHE A 64 1.64 -10.13 -1.00
C PHE A 64 2.81 -10.08 -2.00
N ILE A 65 3.40 -8.90 -2.22
CA ILE A 65 4.61 -8.76 -3.06
C ILE A 65 5.81 -9.43 -2.37
N ASP A 66 5.88 -9.37 -1.03
CA ASP A 66 6.94 -10.02 -0.27
C ASP A 66 6.80 -11.55 -0.36
N ASP A 67 5.57 -12.06 -0.34
CA ASP A 67 5.26 -13.47 -0.53
C ASP A 67 5.64 -13.95 -1.94
N GLU A 68 5.35 -13.17 -2.99
CA GLU A 68 5.80 -13.47 -4.35
C GLU A 68 7.33 -13.49 -4.47
N PHE A 69 8.02 -12.57 -3.79
CA PHE A 69 9.48 -12.61 -3.73
C PHE A 69 9.99 -13.89 -3.04
N ILE A 70 9.33 -14.34 -1.96
CA ILE A 70 9.68 -15.60 -1.29
C ILE A 70 9.42 -16.79 -2.22
N LYS A 71 8.33 -16.79 -3.00
CA LYS A 71 8.07 -17.82 -4.03
C LYS A 71 9.18 -17.85 -5.07
N LEU A 72 9.62 -16.70 -5.57
CA LEU A 72 10.74 -16.59 -6.50
C LEU A 72 12.05 -17.16 -5.92
N LEU A 73 12.31 -16.94 -4.63
CA LEU A 73 13.46 -17.55 -3.95
C LEU A 73 13.35 -19.08 -3.91
N ASN A 74 12.16 -19.62 -3.64
CA ASN A 74 11.93 -21.07 -3.65
C ASN A 74 12.13 -21.66 -5.05
N GLU A 75 11.70 -20.97 -6.10
CA GLU A 75 11.90 -21.40 -7.49
C GLU A 75 13.38 -21.40 -7.89
N LYS A 76 14.16 -20.40 -7.44
CA LYS A 76 15.58 -20.27 -7.78
C LYS A 76 16.50 -21.20 -6.99
N PHE A 77 16.21 -21.44 -5.71
CA PHE A 77 17.11 -22.14 -4.79
C PHE A 77 16.54 -23.43 -4.20
N GLU A 78 15.38 -23.87 -4.69
CA GLU A 78 14.56 -24.95 -4.13
C GLU A 78 13.95 -24.63 -2.76
N THR A 79 12.69 -25.04 -2.57
CA THR A 79 11.94 -24.85 -1.33
C THR A 79 12.68 -25.39 -0.11
N ARG A 80 13.37 -26.53 -0.24
CA ARG A 80 14.12 -27.15 0.87
C ARG A 80 15.23 -26.24 1.40
N ALA A 81 15.96 -25.55 0.53
CA ALA A 81 17.05 -24.68 0.95
C ALA A 81 16.52 -23.45 1.70
N ILE A 82 15.45 -22.84 1.18
CA ILE A 82 14.79 -21.70 1.80
C ILE A 82 14.15 -22.09 3.14
N ASP A 83 13.55 -23.26 3.25
CA ASP A 83 12.98 -23.77 4.51
C ASP A 83 14.06 -24.01 5.57
N LEU A 84 15.21 -24.58 5.19
CA LEU A 84 16.35 -24.70 6.09
C LEU A 84 16.90 -23.34 6.53
N LEU A 85 16.93 -22.36 5.63
CA LEU A 85 17.33 -20.98 5.94
C LEU A 85 16.34 -20.34 6.94
N LYS A 86 15.03 -20.46 6.70
CA LYS A 86 13.99 -19.96 7.61
C LYS A 86 14.09 -20.61 8.99
N LYS A 87 14.29 -21.93 9.04
CA LYS A 87 14.34 -22.71 10.28
C LYS A 87 15.60 -22.44 11.11
N ASN A 88 16.77 -22.44 10.48
CA ASN A 88 18.05 -22.38 11.19
C ASN A 88 18.62 -20.96 11.29
N HIS A 89 18.20 -20.06 10.39
CA HIS A 89 18.75 -18.70 10.25
C HIS A 89 17.65 -17.66 9.97
N TYR A 90 16.55 -17.70 10.73
CA TYR A 90 15.40 -16.83 10.54
C TYR A 90 15.75 -15.33 10.44
N ILE A 91 16.68 -14.83 11.25
CA ILE A 91 17.13 -13.43 11.20
C ILE A 91 17.75 -13.10 9.83
N LYS A 92 18.58 -13.99 9.28
CA LYS A 92 19.19 -13.79 7.95
C LYS A 92 18.13 -13.83 6.85
N PHE A 93 17.17 -14.76 6.95
CA PHE A 93 16.04 -14.80 6.03
C PHE A 93 15.24 -13.49 6.05
N ARG A 94 14.88 -12.99 7.25
CA ARG A 94 14.19 -11.70 7.39
C ARG A 94 15.02 -10.53 6.86
N TYR A 95 16.33 -10.56 7.05
CA TYR A 95 17.22 -9.53 6.50
C TYR A 95 17.20 -9.52 4.97
N ILE A 96 17.17 -10.69 4.32
CA ILE A 96 17.04 -10.78 2.85
C ILE A 96 15.72 -10.16 2.37
N VAL A 97 14.59 -10.53 3.01
CA VAL A 97 13.28 -9.94 2.67
C VAL A 97 13.28 -8.43 2.91
N PHE A 98 13.88 -7.97 4.01
CA PHE A 98 14.01 -6.55 4.31
C PHE A 98 14.82 -5.80 3.24
N GLU A 99 15.99 -6.32 2.85
CA GLU A 99 16.82 -5.70 1.81
C GLU A 99 16.07 -5.64 0.46
N PHE A 100 15.32 -6.68 0.11
CA PHE A 100 14.42 -6.65 -1.04
C PHE A 100 13.38 -5.52 -0.93
N CYS A 101 12.70 -5.41 0.21
CA CYS A 101 11.73 -4.34 0.43
C CYS A 101 12.35 -2.95 0.27
N GLN A 102 13.56 -2.75 0.80
CA GLN A 102 14.21 -1.45 0.84
C GLN A 102 14.83 -1.04 -0.50
N ARG A 103 15.43 -1.98 -1.23
CA ARG A 103 16.25 -1.68 -2.42
C ARG A 103 15.56 -1.95 -3.74
N VAL A 104 14.59 -2.88 -3.74
CA VAL A 104 13.92 -3.34 -4.96
C VAL A 104 12.46 -2.90 -4.93
N LYS A 105 11.69 -3.37 -3.94
CA LYS A 105 10.24 -3.14 -3.91
C LYS A 105 9.88 -1.65 -3.88
N LYS A 106 10.57 -0.87 -3.04
CA LYS A 106 10.30 0.58 -2.89
C LYS A 106 10.65 1.41 -4.11
N SER A 107 11.67 1.01 -4.86
CA SER A 107 12.18 1.73 -6.04
C SER A 107 11.61 1.22 -7.35
N PHE A 108 10.86 0.12 -7.33
CA PHE A 108 10.29 -0.47 -8.53
C PHE A 108 9.25 0.45 -9.16
N ALA A 109 9.62 1.08 -10.28
CA ALA A 109 8.74 1.93 -11.07
C ALA A 109 8.12 1.21 -12.28
N GLY A 110 8.47 -0.07 -12.49
CA GLY A 110 8.03 -0.83 -13.66
C GLY A 110 8.62 -0.34 -14.99
N ASP A 111 9.65 0.50 -14.96
CA ASP A 111 10.41 0.89 -16.14
C ASP A 111 11.58 -0.07 -16.41
N ASP A 112 11.96 -0.22 -17.68
CA ASP A 112 13.06 -1.10 -18.12
C ASP A 112 14.45 -0.64 -17.62
N ASN A 113 14.52 0.47 -16.87
CA ASN A 113 15.77 1.06 -16.40
C ASN A 113 16.22 0.51 -15.04
N THR A 114 15.38 -0.27 -14.35
CA THR A 114 15.73 -0.83 -13.05
C THR A 114 16.68 -2.03 -13.23
N LYS A 115 18.00 -1.78 -13.13
CA LYS A 115 19.02 -2.83 -13.17
C LYS A 115 19.11 -3.54 -11.81
N PHE A 116 18.79 -4.84 -11.80
CA PHE A 116 18.98 -5.75 -10.67
C PHE A 116 20.43 -6.24 -10.55
#